data_AF-A0A9P0DGE7-F1
#
_entry.id   AF-A0A9P0DGE7-F1
#
_cell.length_a   1.000
_cell.length_b   1.000
_cell.length_c   1.000
_cell.angle_alpha   90.00
_cell.angle_beta   90.00
_cell.angle_gamma   90.00
#
_symmetry.space_group_name_H-M   'P 1'
#
loop_
_entity.id
_entity.type
_entity.pdbx_description
1 polymer ?
#
loop_
_entity_poly.entity_id
_entity_poly.type
_entity_poly.pdbx_seq_one_letter_code
_entity_poly.pdbx_strand_id
1 'polypeptide(L)'
;MVKKQIILGKAEKLLHEVNKKKKFKTGKTTVSPFVNFLQKIKKTCQGMTPSQITSRGAEMWRKMDTKQKTLYTDLARQTRRRRRVKSRTRRKRTKRTSKTSRSKSRRKTIPHT
;
A
#
# COMPACT_ATOMS: atom_id res chain seq x y z
N MET A 1 33.00 17.58 -26.65
CA MET A 1 32.00 17.26 -25.60
C MET A 1 30.80 16.40 -26.08
N VAL A 2 30.86 15.76 -27.26
CA VAL A 2 29.68 15.10 -27.87
C VAL A 2 29.47 13.63 -27.42
N LYS A 3 30.55 12.94 -27.01
CA LYS A 3 30.50 11.51 -26.65
C LYS A 3 29.64 11.20 -25.41
N LYS A 4 29.55 12.12 -24.43
CA LYS A 4 28.76 11.90 -23.19
C LYS A 4 27.25 11.81 -23.46
N GLN A 5 26.70 12.62 -24.37
CA GLN A 5 25.26 12.60 -24.68
C GLN A 5 24.83 11.31 -25.42
N ILE A 6 25.68 10.79 -26.31
CA ILE A 6 25.38 9.59 -27.09
C ILE A 6 25.37 8.33 -26.20
N ILE A 7 26.28 8.27 -25.20
CA ILE A 7 26.36 7.15 -24.25
C ILE A 7 25.14 7.15 -23.31
N LEU A 8 24.69 8.33 -22.85
CA LEU A 8 23.47 8.48 -22.05
C LEU A 8 22.22 8.01 -22.82
N GLY A 9 22.05 8.40 -24.08
CA GLY A 9 20.91 7.97 -24.90
C GLY A 9 20.89 6.47 -25.23
N LYS A 10 22.06 5.83 -25.39
CA LYS A 10 22.16 4.37 -25.57
C LYS A 10 21.85 3.60 -24.27
N ALA A 11 22.27 4.13 -23.11
CA ALA A 11 21.99 3.53 -21.81
C ALA A 11 20.49 3.59 -21.46
N GLU A 12 19.79 4.68 -21.81
CA GLU A 12 18.34 4.79 -21.62
C GLU A 12 17.56 3.82 -22.51
N LYS A 13 17.96 3.63 -23.77
CA LYS A 13 17.35 2.64 -24.67
C LYS A 13 17.57 1.20 -24.21
N LEU A 14 18.77 0.85 -23.73
CA LEU A 14 19.07 -0.47 -23.18
C LEU A 14 18.30 -0.74 -21.87
N LEU A 15 18.17 0.24 -20.99
CA LEU A 15 17.32 0.14 -19.78
C LEU A 15 15.84 -0.04 -20.12
N HIS A 16 15.38 0.56 -21.23
CA HIS A 16 13.98 0.44 -21.68
C HIS A 16 13.68 -0.94 -22.28
N GLU A 17 14.65 -1.58 -22.92
CA GLU A 17 14.54 -2.96 -23.44
C GLU A 17 14.56 -4.02 -22.34
N VAL A 18 15.44 -3.89 -21.34
CA VAL A 18 15.57 -4.88 -20.25
C VAL A 18 14.34 -4.87 -19.31
N ASN A 19 13.60 -3.76 -19.25
CA ASN A 19 12.38 -3.64 -18.42
C ASN A 19 11.08 -4.09 -19.11
N LYS A 20 11.13 -4.59 -20.34
CA LYS A 20 9.99 -5.30 -20.94
C LYS A 20 9.71 -6.55 -20.08
N LYS A 21 8.51 -6.60 -19.48
CA LYS A 21 7.80 -7.81 -18.96
C LYS A 21 7.75 -8.07 -17.44
N LYS A 22 7.75 -7.05 -16.57
CA LYS A 22 7.16 -7.23 -15.21
C LYS A 22 5.89 -6.41 -15.05
N LYS A 23 4.74 -7.06 -15.24
CA LYS A 23 3.42 -6.49 -14.90
C LYS A 23 3.44 -6.14 -13.41
N PHE A 24 3.29 -4.85 -13.07
CA PHE A 24 3.22 -4.44 -11.67
C PHE A 24 1.97 -5.02 -11.02
N LYS A 25 2.14 -5.91 -10.03
CA LYS A 25 1.03 -6.35 -9.18
C LYS A 25 0.54 -5.12 -8.42
N THR A 26 -0.71 -4.71 -8.64
CA THR A 26 -1.31 -3.66 -7.82
C THR A 26 -1.53 -4.19 -6.42
N GLY A 27 -0.83 -3.57 -5.46
CA GLY A 27 -1.00 -3.88 -4.04
C GLY A 27 -2.39 -3.50 -3.53
N LYS A 28 -2.64 -3.82 -2.25
CA LYS A 28 -3.88 -3.43 -1.57
C LYS A 28 -3.96 -1.91 -1.43
N THR A 29 -5.19 -1.39 -1.38
CA THR A 29 -5.43 0.02 -1.03
C THR A 29 -4.80 0.36 0.32
N THR A 30 -4.09 1.48 0.35
CA THR A 30 -3.32 1.95 1.50
C THR A 30 -4.00 3.14 2.16
N VAL A 31 -3.48 3.51 3.34
CA VAL A 31 -3.93 4.70 4.08
C VAL A 31 -3.31 5.99 3.51
N SER A 32 -2.32 5.89 2.61
CA SER A 32 -1.72 7.07 1.99
C SER A 32 -2.42 7.39 0.66
N PRO A 33 -3.01 8.59 0.52
CA PRO A 33 -3.64 9.02 -0.75
C PRO A 33 -2.65 8.97 -1.91
N PHE A 34 -1.42 9.45 -1.69
CA PHE A 34 -0.37 9.45 -2.71
C PHE A 34 0.00 8.04 -3.16
N VAL A 35 0.12 7.08 -2.24
CA VAL A 35 0.44 5.69 -2.60
C VAL A 35 -0.70 5.04 -3.39
N ASN A 36 -1.96 5.37 -3.08
CA ASN A 36 -3.12 4.90 -3.85
C ASN A 36 -3.11 5.48 -5.27
N PHE A 37 -2.70 6.74 -5.42
CA PHE A 37 -2.49 7.37 -6.72
C PHE A 37 -1.35 6.71 -7.51
N LEU A 38 -0.20 6.45 -6.87
CA LEU A 38 0.91 5.74 -7.50
C LEU A 38 0.51 4.34 -7.95
N GLN A 39 -0.37 3.63 -7.23
CA GLN A 39 -0.89 2.35 -7.69
C GLN A 39 -1.69 2.46 -8.99
N LYS A 40 -2.41 3.57 -9.21
CA LYS A 40 -3.13 3.83 -10.46
C LYS A 40 -2.17 4.17 -11.60
N ILE A 41 -1.18 5.05 -11.34
CA ILE A 41 -0.14 5.40 -12.33
C ILE A 41 0.71 4.17 -12.72
N LYS A 42 1.00 3.26 -11.80
CA LYS A 42 1.72 2.03 -12.12
C LYS A 42 1.03 1.18 -13.19
N LYS A 43 -0.30 1.25 -13.32
CA LYS A 43 -1.04 0.54 -14.37
C LYS A 43 -0.84 1.17 -15.74
N THR A 44 -0.70 2.49 -15.80
CA THR A 44 -0.55 3.26 -17.04
C THR A 44 0.91 3.36 -17.49
N CYS A 45 1.86 3.32 -16.56
CA CYS A 45 3.31 3.42 -16.83
C CYS A 45 3.97 2.04 -16.89
N GLN A 46 3.53 1.18 -17.82
CA GLN A 46 4.16 -0.12 -18.03
C GLN A 46 5.55 0.05 -18.66
N GLY A 47 6.55 -0.67 -18.14
CA GLY A 47 7.94 -0.61 -18.64
C GLY A 47 8.82 0.47 -17.99
N MET A 48 8.28 1.31 -17.11
CA MET A 48 9.08 2.24 -16.30
C MET A 48 9.60 1.57 -15.03
N THR A 49 10.79 1.98 -14.58
CA THR A 49 11.31 1.56 -13.26
C THR A 49 10.43 2.12 -12.14
N PRO A 50 10.35 1.44 -10.98
CA PRO A 50 9.66 1.98 -9.80
C PRO A 50 10.11 3.38 -9.41
N SER A 51 11.41 3.69 -9.58
CA SER A 51 11.99 5.00 -9.30
C SER A 51 11.41 6.07 -10.24
N GLN A 52 11.45 5.83 -11.56
CA GLN A 52 10.87 6.74 -12.56
C GLN A 52 9.38 6.98 -12.35
N ILE A 53 8.61 5.92 -12.05
CA ILE A 53 7.18 6.04 -11.74
C ILE A 53 6.95 6.91 -10.51
N THR A 54 7.81 6.79 -9.50
CA THR A 54 7.69 7.58 -8.26
C THR A 54 8.01 9.04 -8.52
N SER A 55 9.08 9.34 -9.25
CA SER A 55 9.45 10.73 -9.61
C SER A 55 8.37 11.39 -10.45
N ARG A 56 7.95 10.75 -11.55
CA ARG A 56 6.87 11.27 -12.42
C ARG A 56 5.55 11.39 -11.67
N GLY A 57 5.23 10.39 -10.84
CA GLY A 57 4.04 10.42 -10.00
C GLY A 57 4.07 11.57 -8.98
N ALA A 58 5.23 11.85 -8.38
CA ALA A 58 5.37 12.97 -7.44
C ALA A 58 5.11 14.32 -8.12
N GLU A 59 5.63 14.53 -9.33
CA GLU A 59 5.38 15.74 -10.11
C GLU A 59 3.91 15.89 -10.48
N MET A 60 3.28 14.82 -11.00
CA MET A 60 1.86 14.82 -11.33
C MET A 60 0.98 15.06 -10.09
N TRP A 61 1.35 14.48 -8.96
CA TRP A 61 0.63 14.68 -7.70
C TRP A 61 0.72 16.13 -7.20
N ARG A 62 1.88 16.77 -7.36
CA ARG A 62 2.03 18.20 -7.02
C ARG A 62 1.15 19.08 -7.89
N LYS A 63 1.07 18.79 -9.20
CA LYS A 63 0.26 19.52 -10.18
C LYS A 63 -1.25 19.24 -10.10
N MET A 64 -1.68 18.18 -9.42
CA MET A 64 -3.10 17.86 -9.27
C MET A 64 -3.83 18.83 -8.34
N ASP A 65 -5.01 19.25 -8.76
CA ASP A 65 -5.95 19.98 -7.91
C ASP A 65 -6.49 19.14 -6.75
N THR A 66 -6.95 19.84 -5.71
CA THR A 66 -7.59 19.24 -4.54
C THR A 66 -8.78 18.37 -4.93
N LYS A 67 -9.57 18.77 -5.94
CA LYS A 67 -10.71 17.99 -6.47
C LYS A 67 -10.30 16.66 -7.12
N GLN A 68 -9.09 16.59 -7.65
CA GLN A 68 -8.56 15.35 -8.23
C GLN A 68 -7.95 14.46 -7.12
N LYS A 69 -7.40 15.09 -6.07
CA LYS A 69 -6.85 14.42 -4.89
C LYS A 69 -7.92 13.82 -3.98
N THR A 70 -9.13 14.39 -3.94
CA THR A 70 -10.24 13.95 -3.06
C THR A 70 -10.57 12.47 -3.20
N LEU A 71 -10.61 11.97 -4.44
CA LEU A 71 -10.84 10.55 -4.73
C LEU A 71 -9.86 9.64 -3.96
N TYR A 72 -8.57 9.99 -3.94
CA TYR A 72 -7.54 9.21 -3.27
C TYR A 72 -7.53 9.42 -1.75
N THR A 73 -7.93 10.62 -1.29
CA THR A 73 -8.09 10.88 0.14
C THR A 73 -9.27 10.15 0.75
N ASP A 74 -10.38 10.00 0.02
CA ASP A 74 -11.54 9.24 0.48
C ASP A 74 -11.25 7.75 0.56
N LEU A 75 -10.54 7.21 -0.43
CA LEU A 75 -10.02 5.83 -0.40
C LEU A 75 -9.12 5.58 0.83
N ALA A 76 -8.23 6.53 1.12
CA ALA A 76 -7.37 6.49 2.30
C ALA A 76 -8.19 6.55 3.60
N ARG A 77 -9.20 7.43 3.68
CA ARG A 77 -10.10 7.57 4.83
C ARG A 77 -10.90 6.30 5.08
N GLN A 78 -11.47 5.71 4.03
CA GLN A 78 -12.23 4.46 4.12
C GLN A 78 -11.32 3.31 4.56
N THR A 79 -10.09 3.24 4.04
CA THR A 79 -9.10 2.22 4.43
C THR A 79 -8.72 2.36 5.90
N ARG A 80 -8.51 3.58 6.39
CA ARG A 80 -8.26 3.85 7.81
C ARG A 80 -9.44 3.40 8.68
N ARG A 81 -10.68 3.71 8.27
CA ARG A 81 -11.90 3.27 8.96
C ARG A 81 -12.00 1.74 9.04
N ARG A 82 -11.80 1.04 7.92
CA ARG A 82 -11.82 -0.43 7.87
C ARG A 82 -10.79 -1.07 8.82
N ARG A 83 -9.56 -0.53 8.86
CA ARG A 83 -8.51 -0.99 9.80
C ARG A 83 -8.92 -0.82 11.26
N ARG A 84 -9.51 0.33 11.61
CA ARG A 84 -10.01 0.61 12.98
C ARG A 84 -11.14 -0.33 13.39
N VAL A 85 -12.07 -0.64 12.49
CA VAL A 85 -13.15 -1.61 12.77
C VAL A 85 -12.57 -3.00 12.99
N LYS A 86 -11.67 -3.45 12.10
CA LYS A 86 -11.02 -4.77 12.23
C LYS A 86 -10.23 -4.91 13.53
N SER A 87 -9.51 -3.88 13.95
CA SER A 87 -8.76 -3.91 15.22
C SER A 87 -9.70 -3.98 16.43
N ARG A 88 -10.81 -3.23 16.41
CA ARG A 88 -11.85 -3.30 17.45
C ARG A 88 -12.46 -4.70 17.56
N THR A 89 -12.82 -5.33 16.45
CA THR A 89 -13.38 -6.69 16.44
C THR A 89 -12.38 -7.72 16.97
N ARG A 90 -11.09 -7.62 16.57
CA ARG A 90 -10.03 -8.50 17.10
C ARG A 90 -9.89 -8.35 18.61
N ARG A 91 -9.89 -7.12 19.13
CA ARG A 91 -9.82 -6.85 20.58
C ARG A 91 -11.03 -7.44 21.32
N LYS A 92 -12.24 -7.36 20.75
CA LYS A 92 -13.44 -8.00 21.34
C LYS A 92 -13.32 -9.52 21.39
N ARG A 93 -12.80 -10.16 20.32
CA ARG A 93 -12.60 -11.61 20.27
C ARG A 93 -11.60 -12.08 21.32
N THR A 94 -10.47 -11.39 21.48
CA THR A 94 -9.46 -11.70 22.51
C THR A 94 -10.02 -11.54 23.93
N LYS A 95 -10.86 -10.52 24.17
CA LYS A 95 -11.52 -10.37 25.48
C LYS A 95 -12.47 -11.54 25.78
N ARG A 96 -13.24 -12.03 24.80
CA ARG A 96 -14.12 -13.18 24.98
C ARG A 96 -13.34 -14.46 25.32
N THR A 97 -12.28 -14.75 24.58
CA THR A 97 -11.46 -15.96 24.85
C THR A 97 -10.80 -15.90 26.23
N SER A 98 -10.35 -14.73 26.69
CA SER A 98 -9.76 -14.56 28.02
C SER A 98 -10.77 -14.74 29.19
N LYS A 99 -12.06 -14.45 28.96
CA LYS A 99 -13.11 -14.67 29.96
C LYS A 99 -13.47 -16.15 30.08
N THR A 100 -13.50 -16.87 28.96
CA THR A 100 -13.78 -18.31 28.95
C THR A 100 -12.62 -19.11 29.56
N SER A 101 -11.36 -18.72 29.32
CA SER A 101 -10.21 -19.40 29.93
C SER A 101 -10.15 -19.22 31.45
N ARG A 102 -10.41 -18.01 31.98
CA ARG A 102 -10.50 -17.78 33.44
C ARG A 102 -11.66 -18.52 34.09
N SER A 103 -12.80 -18.64 33.39
CA SER A 103 -13.97 -19.38 33.91
C SER A 103 -13.74 -20.89 33.96
N LYS A 104 -13.00 -21.47 32.99
CA LYS A 104 -12.61 -22.89 33.04
C LYS A 104 -11.52 -23.17 34.08
N SER A 105 -10.61 -22.23 34.34
CA SER A 105 -9.57 -22.38 35.36
C SER A 105 -10.13 -22.42 36.79
N ARG A 106 -11.21 -21.69 37.09
CA ARG A 106 -11.84 -21.68 38.42
C ARG A 106 -12.71 -22.91 38.72
N ARG A 107 -13.06 -23.71 37.71
CA ARG A 107 -13.93 -24.90 37.88
C ARG A 107 -13.15 -26.18 38.21
N LYS A 108 -11.83 -26.11 38.38
CA LYS A 108 -10.95 -27.27 38.65
C LYS A 108 -10.58 -27.46 40.12
N THR A 109 -11.09 -26.65 41.04
CA THR A 109 -10.83 -26.77 42.48
C THR A 109 -12.14 -27.01 43.22
N ILE A 110 -12.58 -28.27 43.24
CA ILE A 110 -13.50 -28.77 44.28
C ILE A 110 -12.67 -29.80 45.04
N PRO A 111 -12.24 -29.54 46.30
CA PRO A 111 -11.59 -30.55 47.10
C PRO A 111 -12.63 -31.61 47.50
N HIS A 112 -12.24 -32.87 47.36
CA HIS A 112 -12.97 -34.02 47.89
C HIS A 112 -12.73 -34.01 49.40
N THR A 113 -13.80 -33.96 50.20
CA THR A 113 -13.78 -34.20 51.65
C THR A 113 -13.56 -35.66 51.95
#